data_AF-A0A372NRP4-F1
#
_entry.id   AF-A0A372NRP4-F1
#
_cell.length_a   1.000
_cell.length_b   1.000
_cell.length_c   1.000
_cell.angle_alpha   90.00
_cell.angle_beta   90.00
_cell.angle_gamma   90.00
#
_symmetry.space_group_name_H-M   'P 1'
#
loop_
_entity.id
_entity.type
_entity.pdbx_description
1 polymer ?
#
loop_
_entity_poly.entity_id
_entity_poly.type
_entity_poly.pdbx_seq_one_letter_code
_entity_poly.pdbx_strand_id
1 'polypeptide(L)'
;MNAYQQKWIDILQAASIKDWDIKAVDNDIYIEMPHVSDLKLIRDNLPSTLAALSLDIELPHERLKFIFHNGYENFEYVLNPSADDLNKE
;
A
#
# COMPACT_ATOMS: atom_id res chain seq x y z
N MET A 1 2.76 -5.90 14.17
CA MET A 1 2.93 -6.45 12.82
C MET A 1 1.89 -7.53 12.59
N ASN A 2 0.88 -7.22 11.78
CA ASN A 2 -0.18 -8.16 11.42
C ASN A 2 0.26 -9.06 10.26
N ALA A 3 -0.24 -10.30 10.22
CA ALA A 3 0.06 -11.24 9.13
C ALA A 3 -0.33 -10.67 7.76
N TYR A 4 -1.43 -9.91 7.71
CA TYR A 4 -1.90 -9.20 6.52
C TYR A 4 -0.88 -8.15 6.05
N GLN A 5 -0.42 -7.28 6.95
CA GLN A 5 0.62 -6.27 6.68
C GLN A 5 1.92 -6.92 6.21
N GLN A 6 2.35 -8.03 6.83
CA GLN A 6 3.59 -8.69 6.47
C GLN A 6 3.52 -9.35 5.09
N LYS A 7 2.35 -9.88 4.71
CA LYS A 7 2.11 -10.42 3.36
C LYS A 7 2.15 -9.32 2.31
N TRP A 8 1.61 -8.14 2.63
CA TRP A 8 1.70 -6.96 1.77
C TRP A 8 3.14 -6.51 1.51
N ILE A 9 3.94 -6.44 2.57
CA ILE A 9 5.37 -6.11 2.47
C ILE A 9 6.09 -7.16 1.62
N ASP A 10 5.82 -8.45 1.85
CA ASP A 10 6.39 -9.55 1.06
C ASP A 10 6.06 -9.42 -0.43
N ILE A 11 4.81 -9.10 -0.79
CA ILE A 11 4.41 -8.89 -2.18
C ILE A 11 5.10 -7.67 -2.80
N LEU A 12 5.16 -6.55 -2.06
CA LEU A 12 5.83 -5.33 -2.54
C LEU A 12 7.34 -5.56 -2.70
N GLN A 13 7.97 -6.33 -1.81
CA GLN A 13 9.35 -6.75 -1.93
C GLN A 13 9.56 -7.76 -3.08
N ALA A 14 8.63 -8.68 -3.28
CA ALA A 14 8.67 -9.67 -4.37
C ALA A 14 8.45 -9.03 -5.75
N ALA A 15 7.66 -7.96 -5.83
CA ALA A 15 7.57 -7.10 -7.00
C ALA A 15 8.91 -6.40 -7.32
N SER A 16 9.90 -6.53 -6.43
CA SER A 16 11.29 -6.10 -6.60
C SER A 16 11.38 -4.68 -7.13
N ILE A 17 10.58 -3.79 -6.52
CA ILE A 17 10.50 -2.40 -6.95
C ILE A 17 11.79 -1.72 -6.51
N LYS A 18 12.73 -1.68 -7.45
CA LYS A 18 14.10 -1.26 -7.21
C LYS A 18 14.11 0.19 -6.75
N ASP A 19 14.83 0.47 -5.66
CA ASP A 19 14.97 1.79 -5.03
C ASP A 19 13.76 2.24 -4.18
N TRP A 20 12.76 1.38 -3.95
CA TRP A 20 11.67 1.68 -3.01
C TRP A 20 12.03 1.21 -1.60
N ASP A 21 11.94 2.11 -0.63
CA ASP A 21 12.14 1.82 0.78
C ASP A 21 10.78 1.61 1.46
N ILE A 22 10.51 0.35 1.80
CA ILE A 22 9.24 -0.09 2.38
C ILE A 22 9.45 -0.35 3.87
N LYS A 23 8.74 0.38 4.72
CA LYS A 23 8.77 0.23 6.18
C LYS A 23 7.39 -0.10 6.72
N ALA A 24 7.31 -1.13 7.55
CA ALA A 24 6.15 -1.32 8.41
C ALA A 24 6.15 -0.23 9.49
N VAL A 25 5.09 0.58 9.57
CA VAL A 25 4.92 1.59 10.62
C VAL A 25 3.65 1.28 11.37
N ASP A 26 3.79 0.70 12.57
CA ASP A 26 2.67 0.30 13.42
C ASP A 26 1.67 -0.63 12.68
N ASN A 27 0.46 -0.15 12.35
CA ASN A 27 -0.55 -0.85 11.55
C ASN A 27 -0.56 -0.47 10.06
N ASP A 28 0.36 0.39 9.63
CA ASP A 28 0.42 0.98 8.29
C ASP A 28 1.71 0.57 7.57
N ILE A 29 1.79 0.84 6.27
CA ILE A 29 2.97 0.59 5.44
C ILE A 29 3.43 1.90 4.82
N TYR A 30 4.63 2.33 5.17
CA TYR A 30 5.28 3.48 4.57
C TYR A 30 6.15 3.03 3.41
N ILE A 31 6.05 3.72 2.28
CA ILE A 31 6.71 3.36 1.03
C ILE A 31 7.32 4.64 0.48
N GLU A 32 8.63 4.75 0.60
CA GLU A 32 9.41 5.82 0.01
C GLU A 32 9.91 5.39 -1.37
N MET A 33 9.44 6.08 -2.39
CA MET A 33 9.76 5.84 -3.78
C MET A 33 10.82 6.85 -4.25
N PRO A 34 11.69 6.45 -5.20
CA PRO A 34 12.57 7.35 -5.90
C PRO A 34 11.75 8.23 -6.85
N HIS A 35 12.21 9.46 -7.02
CA HIS A 35 11.61 10.56 -7.81
C HIS A 35 11.07 10.19 -9.21
N VAL A 36 11.45 9.04 -9.77
CA VAL A 36 11.09 8.55 -11.10
C VAL A 36 9.76 7.79 -11.16
N SER A 37 9.16 7.44 -10.01
CA SER A 37 7.91 6.67 -9.99
C SER A 37 6.69 7.57 -10.22
N ASP A 38 5.96 7.29 -11.30
CA ASP A 38 4.75 8.01 -11.66
C ASP A 38 3.64 7.73 -10.63
N LEU A 39 3.41 8.67 -9.71
CA LEU A 39 2.37 8.58 -8.68
C LEU A 39 0.99 8.29 -9.28
N LYS A 40 0.73 8.81 -10.48
CA LYS A 40 -0.51 8.51 -11.23
C LYS A 40 -0.62 7.04 -11.57
N LEU A 41 0.45 6.42 -12.08
CA LEU A 41 0.45 5.02 -12.45
C LEU A 41 0.23 4.13 -11.23
N ILE A 42 0.89 4.46 -10.12
CA ILE A 42 0.71 3.74 -8.86
C ILE A 42 -0.71 3.90 -8.35
N ARG A 43 -1.25 5.11 -8.29
CA ARG A 43 -2.65 5.35 -7.88
C ARG A 43 -3.66 4.62 -8.76
N ASP A 44 -3.40 4.50 -10.06
CA ASP A 44 -4.29 3.83 -11.02
C ASP A 44 -4.22 2.31 -10.93
N ASN A 45 -3.01 1.76 -10.74
CA ASN A 45 -2.77 0.31 -10.72
C ASN A 45 -2.89 -0.30 -9.32
N LEU A 46 -2.67 0.48 -8.26
CA LEU A 46 -2.81 0.04 -6.86
C LEU A 46 -4.17 -0.61 -6.62
N PRO A 47 -5.34 0.04 -6.79
CA PRO A 47 -6.61 -0.57 -6.46
C PRO A 47 -6.82 -1.93 -7.15
N SER A 48 -6.46 -2.05 -8.43
CA SER A 48 -6.58 -3.29 -9.18
C SER A 48 -5.62 -4.38 -8.70
N THR A 49 -4.37 -4.01 -8.44
CA THR A 49 -3.34 -4.93 -7.93
C THR A 49 -3.68 -5.36 -6.51
N LEU A 50 -4.12 -4.41 -5.68
CA LEU A 50 -4.54 -4.65 -4.31
C LEU A 50 -5.76 -5.57 -4.24
N ALA A 51 -6.76 -5.36 -5.09
CA ALA A 51 -7.91 -6.24 -5.20
C ALA A 51 -7.51 -7.66 -5.63
N ALA A 52 -6.68 -7.79 -6.67
CA ALA A 52 -6.22 -9.09 -7.18
C ALA A 52 -5.41 -9.88 -6.15
N LEU A 53 -4.52 -9.20 -5.42
CA LEU A 53 -3.73 -9.81 -4.35
C LEU A 53 -4.57 -10.10 -3.10
N SER A 54 -5.57 -9.27 -2.79
CA SER A 54 -6.49 -9.52 -1.67
C SER A 54 -7.34 -10.77 -1.87
N LEU A 55 -7.52 -11.25 -3.12
CA LEU A 55 -8.12 -12.55 -3.39
C LEU A 55 -7.19 -13.73 -3.04
N ASP A 56 -5.87 -13.55 -3.19
CA ASP A 56 -4.86 -14.57 -2.84
C ASP A 56 -4.63 -14.65 -1.32
N ILE A 57 -4.94 -13.57 -0.60
CA ILE A 57 -4.81 -13.50 0.84
C ILE A 57 -6.05 -14.09 1.53
N GLU A 58 -5.98 -15.34 1.96
CA GLU A 58 -7.00 -16.02 2.79
C GLU A 58 -7.07 -15.51 4.25
N LEU A 59 -6.35 -14.43 4.57
CA LEU A 59 -6.37 -13.81 5.90
C LEU A 59 -7.55 -12.83 6.01
N PRO A 60 -8.04 -12.54 7.24
CA PRO A 60 -9.04 -11.50 7.43
C PRO A 60 -8.55 -10.20 6.81
N HIS A 61 -9.39 -9.61 5.96
CA HIS A 61 -9.15 -8.32 5.32
C HIS A 61 -9.13 -7.24 6.40
N GLU A 62 -7.94 -6.94 6.90
CA GLU A 62 -7.73 -5.87 7.87
C GLU A 62 -7.59 -4.52 7.14
N ARG A 63 -7.98 -3.45 7.85
CA ARG A 63 -7.76 -2.07 7.40
C ARG A 63 -6.25 -1.82 7.39
N LEU A 64 -5.73 -1.46 6.23
CA LEU A 64 -4.30 -1.22 6.04
C LEU A 64 -4.09 0.07 5.28
N LYS A 65 -3.37 1.02 5.86
CA LYS A 65 -3.01 2.26 5.15
C LYS A 65 -1.62 2.12 4.53
N PHE A 66 -1.53 2.49 3.27
CA PHE A 66 -0.28 2.67 2.54
C PHE A 66 0.01 4.15 2.44
N ILE A 67 1.18 4.56 2.87
CA ILE A 67 1.65 5.93 2.81
C ILE A 67 2.77 5.96 1.81
N PHE A 68 2.51 6.52 0.65
CA PHE A 68 3.47 6.62 -0.43
C PHE A 68 4.10 7.99 -0.45
N HIS A 69 5.43 8.04 -0.59
CA HIS A 69 6.19 9.28 -0.62
C HIS A 69 7.16 9.25 -1.80
N ASN A 70 7.12 10.22 -2.70
CA ASN A 70 7.98 10.27 -3.90
C ASN A 70 8.99 11.45 -3.85
N GLY A 71 9.32 11.93 -2.65
CA GLY A 71 10.21 13.07 -2.42
C GLY A 71 9.61 14.45 -2.75
N TYR A 72 8.63 14.53 -3.65
CA TYR A 72 7.92 15.77 -4.01
C TYR A 72 6.49 15.80 -3.46
N GLU A 73 5.81 14.66 -3.53
CA GLU A 73 4.43 14.49 -3.10
C GLU A 73 4.30 13.23 -2.24
N ASN A 74 3.30 13.23 -1.38
CA ASN A 74 2.89 12.07 -0.60
C ASN A 74 1.40 11.85 -0.79
N PHE A 75 1.00 10.58 -0.84
CA PHE A 75 -0.40 10.21 -0.84
C PHE A 75 -0.64 9.00 0.04
N GLU A 76 -1.82 8.98 0.65
CA GLU A 76 -2.26 7.88 1.50
C GLU A 76 -3.30 7.08 0.73
N TYR A 77 -3.20 5.75 0.78
CA TYR A 77 -4.17 4.84 0.23
C TYR A 77 -4.60 3.84 1.30
N VAL A 78 -5.88 3.82 1.65
CA VAL A 78 -6.42 2.87 2.62
C VAL A 78 -7.00 1.68 1.87
N LEU A 79 -6.42 0.51 2.08
CA LEU A 79 -6.98 -0.76 1.65
C LEU A 79 -7.97 -1.25 2.70
N ASN A 80 -9.13 -1.70 2.22
CA ASN A 80 -10.30 -2.02 3.06
C ASN A 80 -10.71 -0.82 3.93
N PRO A 81 -11.05 0.34 3.32
CA PRO A 81 -11.52 1.48 4.07
C PRO A 81 -12.75 1.07 4.88
N SER A 82 -12.72 1.36 6.18
CA SER A 82 -13.92 1.22 7.01
C SER A 82 -14.94 2.28 6.60
N ALA A 83 -16.22 2.09 6.95
CA ALA A 83 -17.28 3.07 6.66
C ALA A 83 -16.96 4.50 7.17
N ASP A 84 -16.05 4.61 8.14
CA ASP A 84 -15.51 5.85 8.69
C ASP A 84 -14.52 6.56 7.73
N ASP A 85 -13.70 5.83 6.98
CA ASP A 85 -12.75 6.40 6.01
C ASP A 85 -13.43 6.89 4.72
N LEU A 86 -14.55 6.27 4.33
CA LEU A 86 -15.32 6.67 3.14
C LEU A 86 -16.03 8.02 3.28
N ASN A 87 -16.08 8.60 4.49
CA ASN A 87 -16.80 9.85 4.78
C ASN A 87 -15.91 11.13 4.79
N LYS A 88 -14.64 11.04 4.39
CA LYS A 88 -13.80 12.23 4.20
C LYS A 88 -13.76 12.64 2.73
N GLU A 89 -14.82 13.33 2.32
CA GLU A 89 -14.87 14.15 1.10
C GLU A 89 -14.28 15.55 1.33
#